data_AF-A0A060XNE6-F1
#
_entry.id   AF-A0A060XNE6-F1
#
_cell.length_a   1.000
_cell.length_b   1.000
_cell.length_c   1.000
_cell.angle_alpha   90.00
_cell.angle_beta   90.00
_cell.angle_gamma   90.00
#
_symmetry.space_group_name_H-M   'P 1'
#
loop_
_entity.id
_entity.type
_entity.pdbx_description
1 polymer ?
#
loop_
_entity_poly.entity_id
_entity_poly.type
_entity_poly.pdbx_seq_one_letter_code
_entity_poly.pdbx_strand_id
1 'polypeptide(L)'
;MRLENYFDILKQHLKTSVRKLKLGRKWVFQMDNDPKHTSKVVAKWLKDNKVKVLEWPSQSPDLNPIENLWVELKKRVRARRPTNLTQLHQLCQEEWAKIHPTYCGKLVEGYSKHLTQVKQFNSNATKYQLSVCKLLTHWECDERNKS
;
A
#
# COMPACT_ATOMS: atom_id res chain seq x y z
N MET A 1 -1.60 4.69 -14.93
CA MET A 1 -0.55 3.64 -14.91
C MET A 1 -0.92 2.43 -15.77
N ARG A 2 -0.01 1.98 -16.64
CA ARG A 2 -0.11 0.72 -17.42
C ARG A 2 0.33 -0.50 -16.59
N LEU A 3 -0.09 -1.70 -17.00
CA LEU A 3 0.23 -2.95 -16.29
C LEU A 3 1.75 -3.17 -16.14
N GLU A 4 2.52 -2.91 -17.19
CA GLU A 4 3.98 -3.07 -17.20
C GLU A 4 4.65 -2.21 -16.12
N ASN A 5 4.25 -0.94 -16.04
CA ASN A 5 4.77 0.00 -15.03
C ASN A 5 4.46 -0.49 -13.61
N TYR A 6 3.24 -0.97 -13.35
CA TYR A 6 2.88 -1.55 -12.05
C TYR A 6 3.79 -2.74 -11.71
N PHE A 7 3.99 -3.62 -12.69
CA PHE A 7 4.72 -4.85 -12.50
C PHE A 7 6.21 -4.63 -12.20
N ASP A 8 6.85 -3.68 -12.90
CA ASP A 8 8.24 -3.32 -12.67
C ASP A 8 8.44 -2.71 -11.30
N ILE A 9 7.53 -1.84 -10.90
CA ILE A 9 7.52 -1.23 -9.59
C ILE A 9 7.35 -2.30 -8.50
N LEU A 10 6.39 -3.20 -8.65
CA LEU A 10 6.17 -4.31 -7.73
C LEU A 10 7.46 -5.13 -7.55
N LYS A 11 8.13 -5.45 -8.65
CA LYS A 11 9.41 -6.18 -8.64
C LYS A 11 10.51 -5.44 -7.89
N GLN A 12 10.69 -4.15 -8.19
CA GLN A 12 11.79 -3.34 -7.67
C GLN A 12 11.64 -3.07 -6.17
N HIS A 13 10.42 -2.78 -5.72
CA HIS A 13 10.23 -2.15 -4.42
C HIS A 13 9.66 -3.10 -3.37
N LEU A 14 8.93 -4.15 -3.75
CA LEU A 14 8.28 -5.03 -2.76
C LEU A 14 9.28 -5.66 -1.78
N LYS A 15 10.28 -6.39 -2.30
CA LYS A 15 11.27 -7.07 -1.45
C LYS A 15 12.17 -6.09 -0.70
N THR A 16 12.48 -4.95 -1.32
CA THR A 16 13.26 -3.87 -0.71
C THR A 16 12.51 -3.28 0.49
N SER A 17 11.20 -3.06 0.35
CA SER A 17 10.32 -2.57 1.42
C SER A 17 10.27 -3.55 2.59
N VAL A 18 10.07 -4.85 2.31
CA VAL A 18 10.05 -5.91 3.33
C VAL A 18 11.32 -5.89 4.19
N ARG A 19 12.48 -5.74 3.53
CA ARG A 19 13.79 -5.67 4.21
C ARG A 19 13.93 -4.39 5.04
N LYS A 20 13.62 -3.23 4.46
CA LYS A 20 13.70 -1.93 5.15
C LYS A 20 12.81 -1.88 6.39
N LEU A 21 11.60 -2.43 6.29
CA LEU A 21 10.62 -2.49 7.39
C LEU A 21 10.89 -3.63 8.38
N LYS A 22 11.94 -4.45 8.16
CA LYS A 22 12.33 -5.59 9.02
C LYS A 22 11.15 -6.53 9.30
N LEU A 23 10.31 -6.78 8.30
CA LEU A 23 9.15 -7.63 8.48
C LEU A 23 9.58 -9.09 8.71
N GLY A 24 8.88 -9.76 9.62
CA GLY A 24 9.12 -11.17 9.91
C GLY A 24 8.82 -12.09 8.72
N ARG A 25 9.21 -13.36 8.84
CA ARG A 25 9.04 -14.37 7.78
C ARG A 25 7.58 -14.65 7.37
N LYS A 26 6.60 -14.19 8.16
CA LYS A 26 5.16 -14.43 7.97
C LYS A 26 4.40 -13.18 7.47
N TRP A 27 5.09 -12.26 6.82
CA TRP A 27 4.45 -11.09 6.21
C TRP A 27 3.45 -11.49 5.13
N VAL A 28 2.39 -10.69 4.97
CA VAL A 28 1.35 -10.87 3.97
C VAL A 28 1.23 -9.57 3.18
N PHE A 29 1.21 -9.69 1.86
CA PHE A 29 1.03 -8.59 0.94
C PHE A 29 -0.44 -8.31 0.72
N GLN A 30 -0.87 -7.06 0.82
CA GLN A 30 -2.23 -6.66 0.46
C GLN A 30 -2.20 -5.83 -0.82
N MET A 31 -3.14 -6.13 -1.72
CA MET A 31 -3.47 -5.35 -2.92
C MET A 31 -4.99 -5.35 -3.09
N ASP A 32 -5.50 -4.35 -3.79
CA ASP A 32 -6.91 -4.34 -4.20
C ASP A 32 -7.12 -5.20 -5.45
N ASN A 33 -8.39 -5.42 -5.81
CA ASN A 33 -8.78 -6.25 -6.96
C ASN A 33 -8.79 -5.46 -8.29
N ASP A 34 -7.98 -4.40 -8.44
CA ASP A 34 -7.81 -3.74 -9.75
C ASP A 34 -7.39 -4.80 -10.80
N PRO A 35 -8.00 -4.82 -12.00
CA PRO A 35 -7.69 -5.78 -13.07
C PRO A 35 -6.19 -5.94 -13.37
N LYS A 36 -5.38 -4.89 -13.14
CA LYS A 36 -3.93 -4.93 -13.35
C LYS A 36 -3.23 -5.77 -12.27
N HIS A 37 -3.68 -5.64 -11.03
CA HIS A 37 -3.12 -6.36 -9.89
C HIS A 37 -3.47 -7.85 -9.92
N THR A 38 -4.64 -8.18 -10.50
CA THR A 38 -5.11 -9.57 -10.67
C THR A 38 -4.70 -10.20 -12.00
N SER A 39 -3.94 -9.48 -12.83
CA SER A 39 -3.46 -9.99 -14.12
C SER A 39 -2.60 -11.26 -13.97
N LYS A 40 -2.65 -12.13 -14.99
CA LYS A 40 -1.92 -13.40 -15.00
C LYS A 40 -0.42 -13.24 -14.75
N VAL A 41 0.20 -12.17 -15.28
CA VAL A 41 1.64 -11.92 -15.13
C VAL A 41 2.02 -11.56 -13.70
N VAL A 42 1.20 -10.73 -13.04
CA VAL A 42 1.40 -10.33 -11.63
C VAL A 42 1.15 -11.53 -10.73
N ALA A 43 0.04 -12.26 -10.92
CA ALA A 43 -0.29 -13.44 -10.15
C ALA A 43 0.79 -14.53 -10.23
N LYS A 44 1.30 -14.79 -11.44
CA LYS A 44 2.41 -15.72 -11.66
C LYS A 44 3.67 -15.30 -10.91
N TRP A 45 4.06 -14.03 -11.02
CA TRP A 45 5.26 -13.55 -10.35
C TRP A 45 5.16 -13.61 -8.82
N LEU A 46 4.01 -13.27 -8.25
CA LEU A 46 3.77 -13.37 -6.80
C LEU A 46 3.92 -14.82 -6.33
N LYS A 47 3.36 -15.77 -7.09
CA LYS A 47 3.51 -17.22 -6.84
C LYS A 47 4.97 -17.66 -6.92
N ASP A 48 5.66 -17.33 -8.00
CA ASP A 48 7.07 -17.70 -8.22
C ASP A 48 7.99 -17.11 -7.13
N ASN A 49 7.65 -15.94 -6.60
CA ASN A 49 8.39 -15.26 -5.54
C ASN A 49 7.93 -15.61 -4.12
N LYS A 50 7.01 -16.58 -3.97
CA LYS A 50 6.47 -17.06 -2.68
C LYS A 50 5.88 -15.92 -1.83
N VAL A 51 5.28 -14.94 -2.49
CA VAL A 51 4.60 -13.82 -1.83
C VAL A 51 3.21 -14.28 -1.43
N LYS A 52 2.92 -14.26 -0.13
CA LYS A 52 1.56 -14.48 0.37
C LYS A 52 0.73 -13.23 0.14
N VAL A 53 -0.39 -13.35 -0.56
CA VAL A 53 -1.31 -12.24 -0.82
C VAL A 53 -2.53 -12.39 0.09
N LEU A 54 -2.99 -11.30 0.68
CA LEU A 54 -4.21 -11.24 1.46
C LEU A 54 -5.40 -11.33 0.51
N GLU A 55 -6.32 -12.26 0.77
CA GLU A 55 -7.59 -12.31 0.07
C GLU A 55 -8.42 -11.08 0.41
N TRP A 56 -8.89 -10.37 -0.61
CA TRP A 56 -9.60 -9.11 -0.45
C TRP A 56 -10.98 -9.18 -1.10
N PRO A 57 -12.06 -8.81 -0.39
CA PRO A 57 -13.38 -8.73 -0.99
C PRO A 57 -13.42 -7.64 -2.06
N SER A 58 -14.07 -7.94 -3.18
CA SER A 58 -14.30 -6.97 -4.24
C SER A 58 -15.16 -5.80 -3.72
N GLN A 59 -14.91 -4.58 -4.21
CA GLN A 59 -15.67 -3.37 -3.87
C GLN A 59 -15.60 -2.92 -2.40
N SER A 60 -14.43 -3.08 -1.75
CA SER A 60 -14.21 -2.53 -0.40
C SER A 60 -13.03 -1.55 -0.35
N PRO A 61 -13.11 -0.38 -1.03
CA PRO A 61 -12.06 0.64 -0.96
C PRO A 61 -11.92 1.21 0.46
N ASP A 62 -13.02 1.31 1.20
CA ASP A 62 -13.12 1.78 2.60
C ASP A 62 -12.27 0.94 3.55
N LEU A 63 -11.99 -0.31 3.16
CA LEU A 63 -11.17 -1.21 3.95
C LEU A 63 -9.67 -1.03 3.67
N ASN A 64 -9.24 -0.24 2.70
CA ASN A 64 -7.81 -0.15 2.39
C ASN A 64 -7.11 0.89 3.31
N PRO A 65 -6.30 0.47 4.31
CA PRO A 65 -5.70 1.40 5.28
C PRO A 65 -4.74 2.41 4.63
N ILE A 66 -4.29 2.18 3.39
CA ILE A 66 -3.48 3.16 2.65
C ILE A 66 -4.28 4.40 2.26
N GLU A 67 -5.61 4.31 2.12
CA GLU A 67 -6.42 5.47 1.77
C GLU A 67 -6.37 6.53 2.89
N ASN A 68 -6.38 6.08 4.14
CA ASN A 68 -6.21 6.96 5.30
C ASN A 68 -4.84 7.63 5.29
N LEU A 69 -3.79 6.90 4.90
CA LEU A 69 -2.45 7.44 4.77
C LEU A 69 -2.36 8.49 3.64
N TRP A 70 -3.02 8.24 2.50
CA TRP A 70 -3.11 9.20 1.41
C TRP A 70 -3.88 10.46 1.81
N VAL A 71 -4.96 10.34 2.57
CA VAL A 71 -5.70 11.49 3.11
C VAL A 71 -4.80 12.35 3.98
N GLU A 72 -4.02 11.74 4.88
CA GLU A 72 -3.08 12.45 5.75
C GLU A 72 -1.95 13.12 4.95
N LEU A 73 -1.36 12.42 3.98
CA LEU A 73 -0.32 13.01 3.11
C LEU A 73 -0.87 14.21 2.34
N LYS A 74 -2.04 14.05 1.69
CA LYS A 74 -2.71 15.13 0.96
C LYS A 74 -2.98 16.33 1.86
N LYS A 75 -3.41 16.10 3.11
CA LYS A 75 -3.65 17.15 4.10
C LYS A 75 -2.37 17.93 4.41
N ARG A 76 -1.25 17.24 4.69
CA ARG A 76 0.05 17.86 5.00
C ARG A 76 0.60 18.66 3.83
N VAL A 77 0.56 18.09 2.63
CA VAL A 77 1.03 18.75 1.41
C VAL A 77 0.17 19.98 1.08
N ARG A 78 -1.17 19.87 1.18
CA ARG A 78 -2.08 21.01 0.97
C ARG A 78 -1.82 22.15 1.96
N ALA A 79 -1.50 21.84 3.22
CA ALA A 79 -1.17 22.85 4.23
C ALA A 79 0.06 23.69 3.84
N ARG A 80 0.98 23.13 3.06
CA ARG A 80 2.19 23.82 2.56
C ARG A 80 1.98 24.58 1.25
N ARG A 81 0.78 24.54 0.67
CA ARG A 81 0.35 25.33 -0.50
C ARG A 81 1.37 25.33 -1.67
N PRO A 82 1.70 24.17 -2.26
CA PRO A 82 2.57 24.12 -3.44
C PRO A 82 2.01 24.98 -4.58
N THR A 83 2.87 25.72 -5.27
CA THR A 83 2.46 26.59 -6.39
C THR A 83 2.77 26.00 -7.76
N ASN A 84 3.55 24.92 -7.82
CA ASN A 84 3.89 24.23 -9.07
C ASN A 84 4.13 22.73 -8.83
N LEU A 85 4.24 21.96 -9.92
CA LEU A 85 4.40 20.51 -9.86
C LEU A 85 5.73 20.07 -9.21
N THR A 86 6.82 20.81 -9.43
CA THR A 86 8.13 20.50 -8.83
C THR A 86 8.07 20.64 -7.30
N GLN A 87 7.48 21.73 -6.81
CA GLN A 87 7.24 21.92 -5.39
C GLN A 87 6.29 20.86 -4.84
N LEU A 88 5.18 20.59 -5.52
CA LEU A 88 4.24 19.55 -5.09
C LEU A 88 4.95 18.20 -4.90
N HIS A 89 5.78 17.82 -5.86
CA HIS A 89 6.55 16.58 -5.80
C HIS A 89 7.51 16.56 -4.61
N GLN A 90 8.36 17.59 -4.47
CA GLN A 90 9.30 17.70 -3.36
C GLN A 90 8.60 17.66 -1.99
N LEU A 91 7.49 18.39 -1.86
CA LEU A 91 6.70 18.42 -0.63
C LEU A 91 6.10 17.07 -0.29
N CYS A 92 5.62 16.32 -1.28
CA CYS A 92 5.10 14.99 -1.04
C CYS A 92 6.20 14.05 -0.51
N GLN A 93 7.44 14.09 -1.05
CA GLN A 93 8.57 13.30 -0.53
C GLN A 93 8.91 13.67 0.92
N GLU A 94 9.01 14.98 1.20
CA GLU A 94 9.33 15.49 2.53
C GLU A 94 8.26 15.14 3.56
N GLU A 95 6.98 15.35 3.23
CA GLU A 95 5.88 15.06 4.15
C GLU A 95 5.71 13.56 4.35
N TRP A 96 5.95 12.74 3.33
CA TRP A 96 5.96 11.29 3.42
C TRP A 96 7.03 10.80 4.40
N ALA A 97 8.26 11.29 4.28
CA ALA A 97 9.36 10.94 5.17
C ALA A 97 9.09 11.34 6.64
N LYS A 98 8.24 12.36 6.87
CA LYS A 98 7.81 12.80 8.20
C LYS A 98 6.64 11.99 8.78
N ILE A 99 6.00 11.10 8.01
CA ILE A 99 4.93 10.26 8.57
C ILE A 99 5.56 9.22 9.49
N HIS A 100 5.32 9.40 10.78
CA HIS A 100 5.94 8.57 11.80
C HIS A 100 5.41 7.12 11.74
N PRO A 101 6.27 6.09 11.92
CA PRO A 101 5.84 4.68 11.92
C PRO A 101 4.71 4.36 12.90
N THR A 102 4.60 5.10 14.01
CA THR A 102 3.50 4.94 14.98
C THR A 102 2.13 5.30 14.41
N TYR A 103 2.06 6.24 13.47
CA TYR A 103 0.82 6.56 12.75
C TYR A 103 0.38 5.37 11.90
N CYS A 104 1.33 4.77 11.15
CA CYS A 104 1.08 3.55 10.39
C CYS A 104 0.65 2.38 11.31
N GLY A 105 1.28 2.24 12.48
CA GLY A 105 0.89 1.26 13.49
C GLY A 105 -0.56 1.41 13.95
N LYS A 106 -0.98 2.63 14.28
CA LYS A 106 -2.38 2.94 14.67
C LYS A 106 -3.38 2.63 13.56
N LEU A 107 -3.03 2.92 12.30
CA LEU A 107 -3.88 2.56 11.16
C LEU A 107 -4.06 1.05 11.04
N VAL A 108 -2.98 0.28 11.20
CA VAL A 108 -3.03 -1.20 11.15
C VAL A 108 -3.78 -1.79 12.35
N GLU A 109 -3.62 -1.24 13.54
CA GLU A 109 -4.39 -1.67 14.74
C GLU A 109 -5.88 -1.39 14.60
N GLY A 110 -6.25 -0.18 14.16
CA GLY A 110 -7.63 0.19 13.87
C GLY A 110 -8.23 -0.72 12.79
N TYR A 111 -7.41 -1.12 11.83
CA TYR A 111 -7.81 -2.02 10.77
C TYR A 111 -8.07 -3.47 11.25
N SER A 112 -7.29 -3.98 12.21
CA SER A 112 -7.59 -5.29 12.82
C SER A 112 -8.97 -5.30 13.50
N LYS A 113 -9.39 -4.16 14.08
CA LYS A 113 -10.73 -4.02 14.66
C LYS A 113 -11.82 -3.96 13.58
N HIS A 114 -11.58 -3.21 12.49
CA HIS A 114 -12.48 -3.14 11.34
C HIS A 114 -12.67 -4.49 10.65
N LEU A 115 -11.59 -5.22 10.39
CA LEU A 115 -11.66 -6.60 9.87
C LEU A 115 -12.41 -7.54 10.80
N THR A 116 -12.34 -7.34 12.12
CA THR A 116 -13.08 -8.15 13.08
C THR A 116 -14.58 -7.85 13.02
N GLN A 117 -14.96 -6.58 12.81
CA GLN A 117 -16.36 -6.19 12.56
C GLN A 117 -16.89 -6.73 11.22
N VAL A 118 -16.09 -6.69 10.15
CA VAL A 118 -16.45 -7.29 8.85
C VAL A 118 -16.57 -8.82 8.96
N LYS A 119 -15.72 -9.47 9.78
CA LYS A 119 -15.79 -10.92 10.08
C LYS A 119 -16.99 -11.33 10.93
N GLN A 120 -17.60 -10.43 11.70
CA GLN A 120 -18.89 -10.72 12.37
C GLN A 120 -20.04 -10.85 11.36
N PHE A 121 -19.87 -10.30 10.15
CA PHE A 121 -20.82 -10.46 9.04
C PHE A 121 -20.48 -11.62 8.09
N ASN A 122 -19.24 -12.16 8.09
CA ASN A 122 -18.87 -13.34 7.30
C ASN A 122 -17.74 -14.13 7.98
N SER A 123 -18.01 -15.41 8.23
CA SER A 123 -17.28 -16.34 9.10
C SER A 123 -15.82 -16.64 8.72
N ASN A 124 -15.04 -16.95 9.75
CA ASN A 124 -13.67 -17.53 9.81
C ASN A 124 -12.48 -16.56 9.94
N ALA A 125 -11.82 -16.66 11.09
CA ALA A 125 -10.80 -15.74 11.59
C ALA A 125 -9.37 -16.22 11.33
N THR A 126 -8.53 -15.34 10.76
CA THR A 126 -7.08 -15.40 10.93
C THR A 126 -6.54 -14.03 11.35
N LYS A 127 -5.59 -13.98 12.31
CA LYS A 127 -4.84 -12.78 12.69
C LYS A 127 -3.93 -12.39 11.51
N TYR A 128 -4.17 -11.23 10.89
CA TYR A 128 -3.36 -10.74 9.77
C TYR A 128 -2.46 -9.59 10.24
N GLN A 129 -1.14 -9.78 10.14
CA GLN A 129 -0.19 -8.66 10.18
C GLN A 129 -0.13 -8.06 8.78
N LEU A 130 -0.84 -6.95 8.55
CA LEU A 130 -0.70 -6.22 7.29
C LEU A 130 0.65 -5.56 7.24
N SER A 131 1.37 -5.93 6.19
CA SER A 131 2.68 -5.40 5.91
C SER A 131 2.55 -4.29 4.89
N VAL A 132 3.06 -3.13 5.29
CA VAL A 132 3.21 -1.83 4.61
C VAL A 132 4.04 -1.96 3.32
N CYS A 133 3.63 -2.84 2.41
CA CYS A 133 4.37 -3.18 1.18
C CYS A 133 3.78 -2.50 -0.07
N LYS A 134 2.58 -1.92 0.05
CA LYS A 134 1.97 -1.05 -0.98
C LYS A 134 2.57 0.37 -0.97
N LEU A 135 3.31 0.73 0.09
CA LEU A 135 3.74 2.10 0.40
C LEU A 135 4.88 2.64 -0.49
N LEU A 136 5.82 1.81 -0.96
CA LEU A 136 6.89 2.28 -1.87
C LEU A 136 6.50 2.15 -3.34
N THR A 137 5.79 1.08 -3.69
CA THR A 137 5.40 0.81 -5.07
C THR A 137 4.47 1.88 -5.65
N HIS A 138 3.44 2.32 -4.92
CA HIS A 138 2.51 3.31 -5.47
C HIS A 138 3.11 4.73 -5.53
N TRP A 139 4.01 5.08 -4.60
CA TRP A 139 4.75 6.35 -4.61
C TRP A 139 5.68 6.47 -5.84
N GLU A 140 6.55 5.48 -6.06
CA GLU A 140 7.46 5.46 -7.23
C GLU A 140 6.73 5.33 -8.58
N CYS A 141 5.42 5.02 -8.56
CA CYS A 141 4.56 4.98 -9.73
C CYS A 141 4.04 6.35 -10.17
N ASP A 142 3.68 7.22 -9.23
CA ASP A 142 3.24 8.58 -9.54
C ASP A 142 4.42 9.45 -10.01
N GLU A 143 5.64 9.08 -9.63
CA GLU A 143 6.89 9.72 -10.05
C GLU A 143 7.25 9.51 -11.53
N ARG A 144 7.01 8.30 -12.07
CA ARG A 144 7.42 7.95 -13.44
C ARG A 144 6.40 8.30 -14.54
N ASN A 145 5.20 8.75 -14.20
CA ASN A 145 4.19 9.18 -15.19
C ASN A 145 4.09 10.72 -15.32
N LYS A 146 5.02 11.48 -14.75
CA LYS A 146 5.12 12.95 -14.88
C LYS A 146 6.34 13.44 -15.66
N SER A 147 7.12 12.52 -16.21
CA SER A 147 8.21 12.78 -17.17
C SER A 147 7.78 12.45 -18.58
#